data_AF-A0AAW0BJV1-F1
#
_entry.id   AF-A0AAW0BJV1-F1
#
_cell.length_a   1.000
_cell.length_b   1.000
_cell.length_c   1.000
_cell.angle_alpha   90.00
_cell.angle_beta   90.00
_cell.angle_gamma   90.00
#
_symmetry.space_group_name_H-M   'P 1'
#
loop_
_entity.id
_entity.type
_entity.pdbx_description
1 polymer ?
#
loop_
_entity_poly.entity_id
_entity_poly.type
_entity_poly.pdbx_seq_one_letter_code
_entity_poly.pdbx_strand_id
1 'polypeptide(L)'
;MWFNSTTRDIFRSHYVKKRGAAAFVFWKTVLGCDHYVGRGRLPPDVGLQLYYALLDCHLTHGCDTAIDVDETSFAQLNGLNLVFLRRILGVGKRSGVAQLYSELGVYPLRVRRALLALQYLGYLFDLPDEHFARKSLVEADRLRSLDFSSWYGDLAIVLRDLPFAAPALPS
;
A
#
# COMPACT_ATOMS: atom_id res chain seq x y z
N MET A 1 -3.49 -12.58 6.17
CA MET A 1 -4.31 -11.42 6.59
C MET A 1 -4.62 -11.58 8.08
N TRP A 2 -4.74 -10.50 8.86
CA TRP A 2 -5.24 -10.58 10.24
C TRP A 2 -6.47 -9.69 10.42
N PHE A 3 -7.46 -10.24 11.09
CA PHE A 3 -8.72 -9.57 11.39
C PHE A 3 -8.85 -9.39 12.90
N ASN A 4 -9.41 -8.27 13.32
CA ASN A 4 -9.72 -8.01 14.73
C ASN A 4 -11.06 -7.30 14.84
N SER A 5 -12.06 -7.96 15.41
CA SER A 5 -13.41 -7.41 15.60
C SER A 5 -13.53 -6.48 16.82
N THR A 6 -12.49 -6.38 17.65
CA THR A 6 -12.49 -5.51 18.84
C THR A 6 -12.21 -4.04 18.48
N THR A 7 -11.57 -3.78 17.35
CA THR A 7 -11.26 -2.42 16.89
C THR A 7 -12.19 -1.99 15.75
N ARG A 8 -12.52 -0.69 15.68
CA ARG A 8 -13.37 -0.12 14.62
C ARG A 8 -12.89 -0.49 13.21
N ASP A 9 -11.59 -0.39 12.97
CA ASP A 9 -10.97 -0.89 11.74
C ASP A 9 -10.58 -2.37 11.95
N ILE A 10 -11.25 -3.25 11.20
CA ILE A 10 -11.06 -4.70 11.24
C ILE A 10 -9.65 -5.14 10.80
N PHE A 11 -8.99 -4.32 9.97
CA PHE A 11 -7.66 -4.60 9.42
C PHE A 11 -6.55 -3.94 10.22
N ARG A 12 -6.85 -3.14 11.25
CA ARG A 12 -5.84 -2.40 12.02
C ARG A 12 -4.69 -3.28 12.52
N SER A 13 -5.02 -4.47 13.03
CA SER A 13 -3.99 -5.43 13.48
C SER A 13 -3.09 -5.93 12.35
N HIS A 14 -3.60 -6.02 11.12
CA HIS A 14 -2.81 -6.34 9.93
C HIS A 14 -1.83 -5.23 9.58
N TYR A 15 -2.27 -3.98 9.55
CA TYR A 15 -1.40 -2.81 9.32
C TYR A 15 -0.25 -2.75 10.34
N VAL A 16 -0.55 -2.92 11.63
CA VAL A 16 0.46 -2.90 12.71
C VAL A 16 1.50 -4.01 12.52
N LYS A 17 1.06 -5.23 12.24
CA LYS A 17 1.98 -6.37 12.03
C LYS A 17 2.86 -6.18 10.80
N LYS A 18 2.29 -5.73 9.68
CA LYS A 18 3.06 -5.50 8.44
C LYS A 18 4.01 -4.31 8.56
N ARG A 19 3.61 -3.25 9.28
CA ARG A 19 4.50 -2.16 9.66
C ARG A 19 5.70 -2.68 10.46
N GLY A 20 5.45 -3.50 11.48
CA GLY A 20 6.50 -4.09 12.33
C GLY A 20 7.46 -4.98 11.53
N ALA A 21 6.94 -5.83 10.66
CA ALA A 21 7.74 -6.69 9.79
C ALA A 21 8.61 -5.88 8.82
N ALA A 22 8.03 -4.88 8.14
CA ALA A 22 8.78 -4.00 7.24
C ALA A 22 9.90 -3.25 7.97
N ALA A 23 9.60 -2.70 9.16
CA ALA A 23 10.59 -2.02 9.98
C ALA A 23 11.73 -2.97 10.39
N PHE A 24 11.39 -4.18 10.85
CA PHE A 24 12.38 -5.18 11.22
C PHE A 24 13.33 -5.51 10.07
N VAL A 25 12.78 -5.82 8.88
CA VAL A 25 13.58 -6.16 7.69
C VAL A 25 14.45 -4.99 7.25
N PHE A 26 13.92 -3.77 7.26
CA PHE A 26 14.71 -2.59 6.90
C PHE A 26 15.91 -2.38 7.82
N TRP A 27 15.69 -2.41 9.14
CA TRP A 27 16.75 -2.15 10.11
C TRP A 27 17.78 -3.27 10.19
N LYS A 28 17.36 -4.53 10.00
CA LYS A 28 18.27 -5.68 10.06
C LYS A 28 19.04 -5.89 8.77
N THR A 29 18.40 -5.69 7.63
CA THR A 29 18.98 -6.04 6.33
C THR A 29 19.52 -4.80 5.63
N VAL A 30 18.66 -3.84 5.27
CA VAL A 30 19.07 -2.68 4.45
C VAL A 30 20.08 -1.81 5.19
N LEU A 31 19.78 -1.44 6.44
CA LEU A 31 20.72 -0.68 7.28
C LEU A 31 21.95 -1.52 7.68
N GLY A 32 21.79 -2.83 7.82
CA GLY A 32 22.92 -3.74 8.07
C GLY A 32 23.91 -3.70 6.89
N CYS A 33 23.40 -3.76 5.67
CA CYS A 33 24.20 -3.66 4.45
C CYS A 33 24.95 -2.32 4.34
N ASP A 34 24.34 -1.19 4.75
CA ASP A 34 25.03 0.11 4.81
C ASP A 34 26.35 0.04 5.60
N HIS A 35 26.37 -0.73 6.70
CA HIS A 35 27.55 -0.87 7.54
C HIS A 35 28.64 -1.73 6.87
N TYR A 36 28.27 -2.81 6.19
CA TYR A 36 29.21 -3.72 5.54
C TYR A 36 29.93 -3.12 4.32
N VAL A 37 29.30 -2.17 3.62
CA VAL A 37 29.89 -1.54 2.42
C VAL A 37 31.01 -0.54 2.79
N GLY A 38 31.26 -0.27 4.08
CA GLY A 38 32.44 0.46 4.57
C GLY A 38 32.47 1.95 4.26
N ARG A 39 31.56 2.46 3.42
CA ARG A 39 31.43 3.89 3.03
C ARG A 39 30.20 4.58 3.63
N GLY A 40 29.54 3.96 4.61
CA GLY A 40 28.51 4.56 5.44
C GLY A 40 27.08 4.54 4.90
N ARG A 41 26.87 4.48 3.56
CA ARG A 41 25.53 4.34 2.96
C ARG A 41 25.59 3.65 1.60
N LEU A 42 24.61 2.79 1.34
CA LEU A 42 24.38 2.21 0.01
C LEU A 42 24.06 3.31 -1.03
N PRO A 43 24.50 3.13 -2.28
CA PRO A 43 23.98 3.89 -3.40
C PRO A 43 22.43 3.85 -3.44
N PRO A 44 21.74 4.97 -3.73
CA PRO A 44 20.27 5.02 -3.68
C PRO A 44 19.57 4.01 -4.59
N ASP A 45 20.15 3.71 -5.75
CA ASP A 45 19.68 2.71 -6.71
C ASP A 45 19.71 1.29 -6.10
N VAL A 46 20.78 0.91 -5.41
CA VAL A 46 20.89 -0.37 -4.71
C VAL A 46 19.93 -0.42 -3.52
N GLY A 47 19.84 0.67 -2.75
CA GLY A 47 18.89 0.79 -1.65
C GLY A 47 17.43 0.64 -2.13
N LEU A 48 17.13 1.19 -3.30
CA LEU A 48 15.81 1.07 -3.93
C LEU A 48 15.52 -0.36 -4.43
N GLN A 49 16.51 -1.06 -4.98
CA GLN A 49 16.35 -2.47 -5.33
C GLN A 49 15.99 -3.31 -4.09
N LEU A 50 16.69 -3.08 -2.96
CA LEU A 50 16.37 -3.76 -1.70
C LEU A 50 14.99 -3.37 -1.16
N TYR A 51 14.58 -2.11 -1.33
CA TYR A 51 13.24 -1.65 -0.98
C TYR A 51 12.18 -2.49 -1.70
N TYR A 52 12.28 -2.63 -3.02
CA TYR A 52 11.31 -3.40 -3.79
C TYR A 52 11.38 -4.90 -3.51
N ALA A 53 12.58 -5.45 -3.33
CA ALA A 53 12.75 -6.88 -3.08
C ALA A 53 12.25 -7.32 -1.69
N LEU A 54 12.45 -6.49 -0.66
CA LEU A 54 12.30 -6.90 0.74
C LEU A 54 11.19 -6.17 1.50
N LEU A 55 10.92 -4.90 1.18
CA LEU A 55 10.02 -4.07 1.97
C LEU A 55 8.66 -3.93 1.31
N ASP A 56 8.64 -3.79 -0.01
CA ASP A 56 7.42 -3.56 -0.76
C ASP A 56 6.39 -4.65 -0.51
N CYS A 57 6.83 -5.91 -0.48
CA CYS A 57 5.97 -7.07 -0.20
C CYS A 57 5.28 -7.00 1.19
N HIS A 58 5.84 -6.25 2.15
CA HIS A 58 5.19 -6.01 3.43
C HIS A 58 4.25 -4.81 3.37
N LEU A 59 4.64 -3.74 2.69
CA LEU A 59 3.89 -2.49 2.58
C LEU A 59 2.64 -2.61 1.67
N THR A 60 2.68 -3.49 0.67
CA THR A 60 1.57 -3.75 -0.26
C THR A 60 0.78 -5.00 0.09
N HIS A 61 1.16 -5.74 1.12
CA HIS A 61 0.50 -7.00 1.44
C HIS A 61 -0.99 -6.83 1.74
N GLY A 62 -1.83 -7.52 0.97
CA GLY A 62 -3.27 -7.55 1.19
C GLY A 62 -3.96 -6.22 0.88
N CYS A 63 -3.34 -5.30 0.13
CA CYS A 63 -3.98 -4.05 -0.26
C CYS A 63 -5.11 -4.24 -1.27
N ASP A 64 -5.14 -5.37 -1.95
CA ASP A 64 -6.24 -5.84 -2.79
C ASP A 64 -7.50 -6.14 -1.97
N THR A 65 -7.35 -6.70 -0.77
CA THR A 65 -8.47 -7.06 0.10
C THR A 65 -8.80 -5.98 1.12
N ALA A 66 -7.77 -5.36 1.73
CA ALA A 66 -7.92 -4.26 2.68
C ALA A 66 -7.67 -2.93 1.99
N ILE A 67 -8.73 -2.34 1.46
CA ILE A 67 -8.73 -1.04 0.81
C ILE A 67 -8.44 0.07 1.85
N ASP A 68 -7.59 1.03 1.48
CA ASP A 68 -7.07 2.08 2.37
C ASP A 68 -8.08 3.24 2.60
N VAL A 69 -9.29 2.92 3.11
CA VAL A 69 -10.32 3.92 3.43
C VAL A 69 -10.04 4.67 4.73
N ASP A 70 -9.58 3.97 5.77
CA ASP A 70 -9.21 4.60 7.04
C ASP A 70 -7.80 5.21 6.98
N GLU A 71 -7.74 6.54 7.01
CA GLU A 71 -6.48 7.28 6.97
C GLU A 71 -5.56 6.93 8.14
N THR A 72 -6.13 6.59 9.31
CA THR A 72 -5.35 6.36 10.54
C THR A 72 -4.46 5.13 10.43
N SER A 73 -4.99 4.03 9.91
CA SER A 73 -4.24 2.81 9.67
C SER A 73 -3.25 2.95 8.52
N PHE A 74 -3.67 3.58 7.42
CA PHE A 74 -2.78 3.81 6.27
C PHE A 74 -1.60 4.74 6.62
N ALA A 75 -1.84 5.84 7.34
CA ALA A 75 -0.82 6.82 7.72
C ALA A 75 0.34 6.19 8.51
N GLN A 76 0.07 5.12 9.26
CA GLN A 76 1.10 4.37 9.98
C GLN A 76 2.05 3.62 9.05
N LEU A 77 1.55 3.02 7.97
CA LEU A 77 2.39 2.40 6.94
C LEU A 77 3.11 3.45 6.11
N ASN A 78 2.39 4.46 5.64
CA ASN A 78 2.95 5.50 4.79
C ASN A 78 4.04 6.30 5.53
N GLY A 79 3.83 6.61 6.81
CA GLY A 79 4.84 7.27 7.64
C GLY A 79 6.14 6.47 7.73
N LEU A 80 6.06 5.14 7.84
CA LEU A 80 7.24 4.27 7.83
C LEU A 80 7.89 4.19 6.44
N ASN A 81 7.09 4.08 5.37
CA ASN A 81 7.59 4.12 4.00
C ASN A 81 8.43 5.38 3.73
N LEU A 82 7.91 6.55 4.13
CA LEU A 82 8.63 7.81 3.99
C LEU A 82 9.94 7.85 4.79
N VAL A 83 10.04 7.12 5.91
CA VAL A 83 11.32 6.97 6.63
C VAL A 83 12.31 6.16 5.81
N PHE A 84 11.88 5.08 5.16
CA PHE A 84 12.73 4.26 4.30
C PHE A 84 13.24 5.06 3.10
N LEU A 85 12.35 5.73 2.36
CA LEU A 85 12.74 6.52 1.19
C LEU A 85 13.71 7.65 1.54
N ARG A 86 13.47 8.36 2.66
CA ARG A 86 14.39 9.37 3.17
C ARG A 86 15.75 8.80 3.52
N ARG A 87 15.79 7.61 4.11
CA ARG A 87 17.05 6.96 4.50
C ARG A 87 17.84 6.49 3.26
N ILE A 88 17.16 5.95 2.25
CA ILE A 88 17.77 5.55 0.97
C ILE A 88 18.39 6.76 0.25
N LEU A 89 17.65 7.87 0.12
CA LEU A 89 18.18 9.10 -0.46
C LEU A 89 19.19 9.81 0.46
N GLY A 90 19.14 9.54 1.76
CA GLY A 90 19.98 10.19 2.76
C GLY A 90 19.59 11.62 3.09
N VAL A 91 18.30 11.93 3.03
CA VAL A 91 17.75 13.27 3.31
C VAL A 91 17.09 13.33 4.68
N GLY A 92 17.06 14.53 5.27
CA GLY A 92 16.47 14.75 6.58
C GLY A 92 14.93 14.73 6.58
N LYS A 93 14.32 14.75 7.77
CA LYS A 93 12.86 14.74 7.95
C LYS A 93 12.14 15.95 7.34
N ARG A 94 12.83 17.09 7.17
CA ARG A 94 12.30 18.33 6.57
C ARG A 94 12.32 18.31 5.03
N SER A 95 12.82 17.24 4.41
CA SER A 95 12.72 17.07 2.96
C SER A 95 11.27 17.01 2.52
N GLY A 96 10.97 17.68 1.40
CA GLY A 96 9.67 17.61 0.77
C GLY A 96 9.39 16.19 0.27
N VAL A 97 8.13 15.77 0.39
CA VAL A 97 7.72 14.39 0.08
C VAL A 97 7.73 14.12 -1.42
N ALA A 98 7.37 15.13 -2.23
CA ALA A 98 7.35 15.01 -3.69
C ALA A 98 8.75 14.66 -4.25
N GLN A 99 9.80 15.28 -3.70
CA GLN A 99 11.19 15.02 -4.09
C GLN A 99 11.60 13.57 -3.81
N LEU A 100 11.10 12.96 -2.74
CA LEU A 100 11.40 11.55 -2.46
C LEU A 100 10.94 10.63 -3.58
N TYR A 101 9.78 10.94 -4.16
CA TYR A 101 9.17 10.17 -5.23
C TYR A 101 9.81 10.46 -6.58
N SER A 102 10.06 11.73 -6.91
CA SER A 102 10.68 12.11 -8.18
C SER A 102 12.12 11.62 -8.32
N GLU A 103 12.92 11.73 -7.26
CA GLU A 103 14.35 11.36 -7.30
C GLU A 103 14.57 9.83 -7.29
N LEU A 104 13.68 9.07 -6.63
CA LEU A 104 13.76 7.60 -6.64
C LEU A 104 12.95 6.95 -7.77
N GLY A 105 12.12 7.71 -8.49
CA GLY A 105 11.21 7.15 -9.49
C GLY A 105 10.18 6.18 -8.89
N VAL A 106 9.73 6.42 -7.65
CA VAL A 106 8.76 5.55 -6.96
C VAL A 106 7.41 6.23 -6.79
N TYR A 107 6.34 5.48 -7.02
CA TYR A 107 4.99 5.99 -6.77
C TYR A 107 4.71 6.13 -5.26
N PRO A 108 3.87 7.11 -4.86
CA PRO A 108 3.35 7.17 -3.51
C PRO A 108 2.67 5.86 -3.12
N LEU A 109 2.85 5.42 -1.87
CA LEU A 109 2.36 4.11 -1.42
C LEU A 109 0.85 3.93 -1.63
N ARG A 110 0.06 4.99 -1.43
CA ARG A 110 -1.38 5.01 -1.69
C ARG A 110 -1.69 4.65 -3.14
N VAL A 111 -0.98 5.27 -4.08
CA VAL A 111 -1.16 5.04 -5.52
C VAL A 111 -0.78 3.60 -5.87
N ARG A 112 0.34 3.10 -5.34
CA ARG A 112 0.78 1.72 -5.58
C ARG A 112 -0.22 0.69 -5.06
N ARG A 113 -0.76 0.90 -3.85
CA ARG A 113 -1.77 0.02 -3.24
C ARG A 113 -3.10 0.05 -3.99
N ALA A 114 -3.55 1.24 -4.40
CA ALA A 114 -4.74 1.40 -5.25
C ALA A 114 -4.57 0.71 -6.61
N LEU A 115 -3.40 0.83 -7.24
CA LEU A 115 -3.11 0.17 -8.51
C LEU A 115 -3.20 -1.37 -8.39
N LEU A 116 -2.66 -1.95 -7.32
CA LEU A 116 -2.75 -3.39 -7.06
C LEU A 116 -4.21 -3.83 -6.82
N ALA A 117 -5.00 -3.04 -6.10
CA ALA A 117 -6.43 -3.30 -5.93
C ALA A 117 -7.20 -3.23 -7.27
N LEU A 118 -6.84 -2.31 -8.16
CA LEU A 118 -7.42 -2.24 -9.51
C LEU A 118 -7.01 -3.42 -10.40
N GLN A 119 -5.76 -3.88 -10.29
CA GLN A 119 -5.32 -5.09 -10.99
C GLN A 119 -6.11 -6.31 -10.52
N TYR A 120 -6.34 -6.42 -9.21
CA TYR A 120 -7.21 -7.47 -8.66
C TYR A 120 -8.66 -7.32 -9.15
N LEU A 121 -9.19 -6.10 -9.22
CA LEU A 121 -10.51 -5.85 -9.81
C LEU A 121 -10.58 -6.32 -11.28
N GLY A 122 -9.54 -6.04 -12.08
CA GLY A 122 -9.44 -6.53 -13.45
C GLY A 122 -9.51 -8.05 -13.52
N TYR A 123 -8.73 -8.74 -12.68
CA TYR A 123 -8.82 -10.19 -12.53
C TYR A 123 -10.24 -10.67 -12.16
N LEU A 124 -10.95 -9.98 -11.26
CA LEU A 124 -12.33 -10.31 -10.91
C LEU A 124 -13.32 -10.13 -12.08
N PHE A 125 -13.03 -9.22 -13.02
CA PHE A 125 -13.82 -9.06 -14.24
C PHE A 125 -13.58 -10.17 -15.27
N ASP A 126 -12.39 -10.75 -15.30
CA ASP A 126 -12.02 -11.83 -16.23
C ASP A 126 -12.54 -13.22 -15.78
N LEU A 127 -13.03 -13.35 -14.54
CA LEU A 127 -13.54 -14.61 -14.01
C LEU A 127 -14.93 -14.95 -14.58
N PRO A 128 -15.24 -16.26 -14.77
CA PRO A 128 -16.58 -16.70 -15.15
C PRO A 128 -17.66 -16.28 -14.14
N ASP A 129 -18.87 -16.02 -14.62
CA ASP A 129 -20.00 -15.57 -13.79
C ASP A 129 -20.41 -16.59 -12.72
N GLU A 130 -20.10 -17.87 -12.91
CA GLU A 130 -20.34 -18.91 -11.91
C GLU A 130 -19.36 -18.85 -10.73
N HIS A 131 -18.18 -18.23 -10.93
CA HIS A 131 -17.11 -18.17 -9.95
C HIS A 131 -17.50 -17.32 -8.74
N PHE A 132 -17.22 -17.81 -7.52
CA PHE A 132 -17.65 -17.12 -6.29
C PHE A 132 -17.13 -15.69 -6.18
N ALA A 133 -15.86 -15.46 -6.52
CA ALA A 133 -15.28 -14.11 -6.47
C ALA A 133 -15.96 -13.13 -7.45
N ARG A 134 -16.39 -13.61 -8.62
CA ARG A 134 -17.16 -12.83 -9.60
C ARG A 134 -18.54 -12.47 -9.05
N LYS A 135 -19.24 -13.46 -8.47
CA LYS A 135 -20.53 -13.24 -7.78
C LYS A 135 -20.41 -12.27 -6.61
N SER A 136 -19.34 -12.38 -5.82
CA SER A 136 -19.08 -11.44 -4.71
C SER A 136 -18.82 -10.02 -5.19
N LEU A 137 -18.16 -9.83 -6.34
CA LEU A 137 -18.01 -8.51 -6.95
C LEU A 137 -19.36 -7.91 -7.35
N VAL A 138 -20.21 -8.70 -8.03
CA VAL A 138 -21.56 -8.27 -8.43
C VAL A 138 -22.39 -7.86 -7.21
N GLU A 139 -22.36 -8.64 -6.14
CA GLU A 139 -23.08 -8.27 -4.91
C GLU A 139 -22.44 -7.05 -4.21
N ALA A 140 -21.11 -6.92 -4.23
CA ALA A 140 -20.46 -5.73 -3.67
C ALA A 140 -20.86 -4.45 -4.43
N ASP A 141 -21.01 -4.52 -5.75
CA ASP A 141 -21.51 -3.40 -6.54
C ASP A 141 -23.01 -3.13 -6.29
N ARG A 142 -23.82 -4.18 -6.15
CA ARG A 142 -25.22 -4.05 -5.73
C ARG A 142 -25.36 -3.38 -4.36
N LEU A 143 -24.52 -3.73 -3.40
CA LEU A 143 -24.49 -3.08 -2.08
C LEU A 143 -24.12 -1.59 -2.20
N ARG A 144 -23.14 -1.27 -3.06
CA ARG A 144 -22.73 0.12 -3.32
C ARG A 144 -23.89 0.94 -3.90
N SER A 145 -24.64 0.40 -4.87
CA SER A 145 -25.77 1.12 -5.48
C SER A 145 -26.96 1.31 -4.53
N LEU A 146 -27.01 0.54 -3.45
CA LEU A 146 -27.95 0.66 -2.35
C LEU A 146 -27.39 1.47 -1.16
N ASP A 147 -26.28 2.19 -1.34
CA ASP A 147 -25.58 3.00 -0.33
C ASP A 147 -25.10 2.22 0.91
N PHE A 148 -24.90 0.91 0.79
CA PHE A 148 -24.26 0.09 1.82
C PHE A 148 -22.76 -0.01 1.63
N SER A 149 -22.03 -0.19 2.75
CA SER A 149 -20.58 -0.42 2.73
C SER A 149 -20.24 -1.71 1.99
N SER A 150 -19.32 -1.62 1.03
CA SER A 150 -18.84 -2.75 0.26
C SER A 150 -17.40 -2.52 -0.20
N TRP A 151 -16.70 -3.60 -0.53
CA TRP A 151 -15.33 -3.51 -1.04
C TRP A 151 -15.24 -2.67 -2.34
N TYR A 152 -16.23 -2.76 -3.22
CA TYR A 152 -16.26 -1.99 -4.46
C TYR A 152 -16.55 -0.49 -4.22
N GLY A 153 -17.42 -0.19 -3.25
CA GLY A 153 -17.65 1.18 -2.78
C GLY A 153 -16.42 1.80 -2.13
N ASP A 154 -15.73 1.04 -1.28
CA ASP A 154 -14.47 1.45 -0.64
C ASP A 154 -13.39 1.79 -1.68
N LEU A 155 -13.28 0.97 -2.74
CA LEU A 155 -12.36 1.24 -3.85
C LEU A 155 -12.74 2.54 -4.59
N ALA A 156 -14.02 2.78 -4.85
CA ALA A 156 -14.49 4.02 -5.47
C ALA A 156 -14.11 5.26 -4.63
N ILE A 157 -14.24 5.17 -3.30
CA ILE A 157 -13.81 6.22 -2.36
C ILE A 157 -12.31 6.48 -2.49
N VAL A 158 -11.49 5.42 -2.42
CA VAL A 158 -10.03 5.56 -2.50
C VAL A 158 -9.58 6.17 -3.82
N LEU A 159 -10.20 5.81 -4.95
CA LEU A 159 -9.87 6.39 -6.25
C LEU A 159 -10.21 7.88 -6.34
N ARG A 160 -11.35 8.28 -5.78
CA ARG A 160 -11.76 9.69 -5.72
C ARG A 160 -10.80 10.51 -4.85
N ASP A 161 -10.27 9.91 -3.80
CA ASP A 161 -9.40 10.58 -2.83
C ASP A 161 -7.91 10.58 -3.26
N LEU A 162 -7.59 10.09 -4.48
CA LEU A 162 -6.25 10.20 -5.04
C LEU A 162 -5.89 11.67 -5.35
N PRO A 163 -4.60 12.04 -5.30
CA PRO A 163 -4.15 13.41 -5.53
C PRO A 163 -4.24 13.86 -7.01
N PHE A 164 -4.84 13.04 -7.87
CA PHE A 164 -5.05 13.29 -9.29
C PHE A 164 -6.39 12.69 -9.71
N ALA A 165 -6.96 13.18 -10.81
CA ALA A 165 -8.22 12.65 -11.33
C ALA A 165 -8.06 11.19 -11.78
N ALA A 166 -8.78 10.28 -11.12
CA ALA A 166 -8.91 8.89 -11.52
C ALA A 166 -10.29 8.67 -12.18
N PRO A 167 -10.40 7.79 -13.18
CA PRO A 167 -11.69 7.40 -13.74
C PRO A 167 -12.60 6.84 -12.65
N ALA A 168 -13.87 7.20 -12.70
CA ALA A 168 -14.87 6.58 -11.84
C ALA A 168 -15.02 5.09 -12.19
N LEU A 169 -15.26 4.27 -11.18
CA LEU A 169 -15.62 2.87 -11.40
C LEU A 169 -16.96 2.81 -12.13
N PRO A 170 -17.13 1.87 -13.09
CA PRO A 170 -18.39 1.68 -13.78
C PRO A 170 -19.53 1.42 -12.78
N SER A 171 -20.70 1.95 -13.12
CA SER A 171 -21.99 1.76 -12.43
C SER A 171 -22.76 0.59 -13.01
#